data_AF-A0A4Q0ZCD4-F1
#
_entry.id   AF-A0A4Q0ZCD4-F1
#
_cell.length_a   1.000
_cell.length_b   1.000
_cell.length_c   1.000
_cell.angle_alpha   90.00
_cell.angle_beta   90.00
_cell.angle_gamma   90.00
#
_symmetry.space_group_name_H-M   'P 1'
#
loop_
_entity.id
_entity.type
_entity.pdbx_description
1 polymer ?
#
loop_
_entity_poly.entity_id
_entity_poly.type
_entity_poly.pdbx_seq_one_letter_code
_entity_poly.pdbx_strand_id
1 'polypeptide(L)'
;MNELKKELISSFVPEVVLLPITKEAKVSLMDKKMIVINSFPYKIGRESRISESDRGVFVKLRIFSSSINPNNDIYLVNSTQSLEISKEHFQIEKKDNKYYIKDRNSTLGTKLNDKEIGKQKINENFLLNDGDIIKIGSNNSEFQFQFLILKD
;
A
#
# COMPACT_ATOMS: atom_id res chain seq x y z
N MET A 1 -0.99 17.54 -34.24
CA MET A 1 -1.81 17.90 -33.05
C MET A 1 -2.31 16.69 -32.25
N ASN A 2 -2.35 15.48 -32.83
CA ASN A 2 -2.85 14.27 -32.15
C ASN A 2 -1.77 13.53 -31.33
N GLU A 3 -0.51 13.53 -31.77
CA GLU A 3 0.59 12.82 -31.10
C GLU A 3 0.99 13.46 -29.76
N LEU A 4 1.17 14.79 -29.72
CA LEU A 4 1.44 15.53 -28.47
C LEU A 4 0.40 15.27 -27.38
N LYS A 5 -0.88 15.16 -27.75
CA LYS A 5 -1.96 14.84 -26.79
C LYS A 5 -1.85 13.40 -26.26
N LYS A 6 -1.52 12.44 -27.13
CA LYS A 6 -1.30 11.05 -26.72
C LYS A 6 -0.10 10.91 -25.79
N GLU A 7 1.01 11.55 -26.13
CA GLU A 7 2.24 11.56 -25.33
C GLU A 7 1.99 12.18 -23.95
N LEU A 8 1.27 13.31 -23.91
CA LEU A 8 0.87 13.95 -22.67
C LEU A 8 -0.04 13.06 -21.82
N ILE A 9 -1.05 12.42 -22.41
CA ILE A 9 -1.93 11.48 -21.68
C ILE A 9 -1.12 10.29 -21.14
N SER A 10 -0.22 9.73 -21.94
CA SER A 10 0.67 8.64 -21.52
C SER A 10 1.53 9.04 -20.32
N SER A 11 2.00 10.29 -20.25
CA SER A 11 2.78 10.77 -19.11
C SER A 11 2.00 10.78 -17.78
N PHE A 12 0.67 10.88 -17.82
CA PHE A 12 -0.19 10.86 -16.64
C PHE A 12 -0.62 9.46 -16.18
N VAL A 13 -0.48 8.44 -17.05
CA VAL A 13 -0.81 7.06 -16.66
C VAL A 13 0.21 6.62 -15.62
N PRO A 14 -0.21 6.15 -14.44
CA PRO A 14 0.74 5.69 -13.44
C PRO A 14 1.38 4.38 -13.86
N GLU A 15 2.52 4.03 -13.28
CA GLU A 15 3.21 2.80 -13.65
C GLU A 15 2.48 1.57 -13.09
N VAL A 16 2.16 1.64 -11.78
CA VAL A 16 1.46 0.60 -11.04
C VAL A 16 0.38 1.22 -10.18
N VAL A 17 -0.70 0.49 -9.97
CA VAL A 17 -1.73 0.84 -8.99
C VAL A 17 -2.06 -0.32 -8.06
N LEU A 18 -2.42 0.00 -6.81
CA LEU A 18 -3.11 -0.93 -5.92
C LEU A 18 -4.57 -0.50 -5.79
N LEU A 19 -5.47 -1.33 -6.31
CA LEU A 19 -6.91 -1.09 -6.30
C LEU A 19 -7.53 -1.77 -5.06
N PRO A 20 -8.17 -1.03 -4.14
CA PRO A 20 -8.84 -1.64 -3.00
C PRO A 20 -10.11 -2.40 -3.45
N ILE A 21 -10.17 -3.70 -3.19
CA ILE A 21 -11.30 -4.54 -3.64
C ILE A 21 -12.41 -4.66 -2.59
N THR A 22 -12.06 -4.67 -1.31
CA THR A 22 -13.01 -4.77 -0.18
C THR A 22 -13.41 -3.41 0.37
N LYS A 23 -14.43 -3.38 1.24
CA LYS A 23 -14.92 -2.16 1.88
C LYS A 23 -13.88 -1.57 2.84
N GLU A 24 -13.23 -2.43 3.60
CA GLU A 24 -12.23 -2.09 4.62
C GLU A 24 -10.99 -1.51 3.94
N ALA A 25 -10.54 -2.11 2.83
CA ALA A 25 -9.46 -1.55 2.01
C ALA A 25 -9.82 -0.17 1.45
N LYS A 26 -11.05 0.03 0.96
CA LYS A 26 -11.50 1.35 0.46
C LYS A 26 -11.50 2.40 1.57
N VAL A 27 -12.09 2.07 2.73
CA VAL A 27 -12.10 2.96 3.90
C VAL A 27 -10.68 3.28 4.39
N SER A 28 -9.75 2.32 4.28
CA SER A 28 -8.35 2.51 4.69
C SER A 28 -7.63 3.63 3.93
N LEU A 29 -8.10 3.98 2.73
CA LEU A 29 -7.52 5.01 1.87
C LEU A 29 -8.10 6.41 2.09
N MET A 30 -9.06 6.57 3.02
CA MET A 30 -9.79 7.81 3.23
C MET A 30 -10.41 8.31 1.91
N ASP A 31 -9.98 9.47 1.39
CA ASP A 31 -10.51 10.09 0.18
C ASP A 31 -9.88 9.57 -1.12
N LYS A 32 -8.85 8.70 -1.03
CA LYS A 32 -8.17 8.16 -2.21
C LYS A 32 -8.92 6.95 -2.76
N LYS A 33 -9.09 6.90 -4.08
CA LYS A 33 -9.75 5.77 -4.78
C LYS A 33 -8.83 4.56 -4.97
N MET A 34 -7.52 4.79 -5.07
CA MET A 34 -6.49 3.77 -5.29
C MET A 34 -5.13 4.30 -4.80
N ILE A 35 -4.16 3.40 -4.69
CA ILE A 35 -2.77 3.76 -4.44
C ILE A 35 -2.05 3.83 -5.78
N VAL A 36 -1.42 4.96 -6.07
CA VAL A 36 -0.63 5.17 -7.29
C VAL A 36 0.85 5.02 -6.95
N ILE A 37 1.57 4.21 -7.72
CA ILE A 37 2.98 3.90 -7.53
C ILE A 37 3.74 4.26 -8.80
N ASN A 38 4.61 5.27 -8.70
CA ASN A 38 5.47 5.75 -9.78
C ASN A 38 6.96 5.74 -9.39
N SER A 39 7.29 5.27 -8.18
CA SER A 39 8.64 5.25 -7.65
C SER A 39 8.81 4.03 -6.74
N PHE A 40 9.96 3.38 -6.84
CA PHE A 40 10.30 2.18 -6.07
C PHE A 40 11.60 2.39 -5.27
N PRO A 41 11.75 1.79 -4.08
CA PRO A 41 10.76 0.96 -3.39
C PRO A 41 9.58 1.78 -2.86
N TYR A 42 8.37 1.23 -2.94
CA TYR A 42 7.16 1.87 -2.44
C TYR A 42 6.70 1.20 -1.15
N LYS A 43 6.71 1.94 -0.05
CA LYS A 43 6.51 1.45 1.31
C LYS A 43 5.11 1.76 1.81
N ILE A 44 4.44 0.75 2.38
CA ILE A 44 3.07 0.81 2.85
C ILE A 44 3.02 0.44 4.33
N GLY A 45 2.23 1.17 5.12
CA GLY A 45 2.01 0.84 6.52
C GLY A 45 0.82 1.57 7.13
N ARG A 46 0.61 1.41 8.43
CA ARG A 46 -0.55 1.96 9.14
C ARG A 46 -0.38 3.41 9.56
N GLU A 47 -1.43 4.21 9.39
CA GLU A 47 -1.56 5.51 10.05
C GLU A 47 -1.76 5.30 11.56
N SER A 48 -0.76 5.68 12.35
CA SER A 48 -0.78 5.53 13.81
C SER A 48 -1.15 6.81 14.54
N ARG A 49 -1.32 7.92 13.81
CA ARG A 49 -1.58 9.25 14.37
C ARG A 49 -3.06 9.62 14.36
N ILE A 50 -3.93 8.65 14.12
CA ILE A 50 -5.38 8.86 14.19
C ILE A 50 -5.75 9.21 15.64
N SER A 51 -6.62 10.20 15.79
CA SER A 51 -7.26 10.57 17.04
C SER A 51 -8.69 10.96 16.75
N GLU A 52 -9.56 10.78 17.75
CA GLU A 52 -10.98 11.07 17.62
C GLU A 52 -11.33 12.29 18.46
N SER A 53 -12.29 13.07 17.96
CA SER A 53 -12.94 14.17 18.66
C SER A 53 -14.43 14.13 18.37
N ASP A 54 -15.20 14.96 19.07
CA ASP A 54 -16.63 15.16 18.81
C ASP A 54 -16.92 15.64 17.37
N ARG A 55 -15.90 16.16 16.66
CA ARG A 55 -15.98 16.61 15.25
C ARG A 55 -15.54 15.54 14.25
N GLY A 56 -15.19 14.35 14.70
CA GLY A 56 -14.76 13.22 13.89
C GLY A 56 -13.30 12.82 14.08
N VAL A 57 -12.84 11.95 13.18
CA VAL A 57 -11.50 11.36 13.16
C VAL A 57 -10.52 12.33 12.49
N PHE A 58 -9.39 12.63 13.14
CA PHE A 58 -8.34 13.48 12.62
C PHE A 58 -6.95 12.84 12.75
N VAL A 59 -6.04 13.21 11.84
CA VAL A 59 -4.63 12.78 11.89
C VAL A 59 -3.82 13.86 12.60
N LYS A 60 -3.19 13.51 13.73
CA LYS A 60 -2.27 14.42 14.44
C LYS A 60 -1.10 14.79 13.53
N LEU A 61 -0.93 16.09 13.30
CA LEU A 61 0.21 16.64 12.55
C LEU A 61 1.53 16.30 13.25
N ARG A 62 2.54 15.95 12.46
CA ARG A 62 3.92 15.85 12.95
C ARG A 62 4.50 17.26 12.93
N ILE A 63 5.00 17.75 14.07
CA ILE A 63 5.88 18.92 14.06
C ILE A 63 7.17 18.46 13.41
N PHE A 64 7.38 18.85 12.15
CA PHE A 64 8.60 18.52 11.42
C PHE A 64 9.74 19.34 12.03
N SER A 65 10.56 18.73 12.88
CA SER A 65 11.98 19.07 12.81
C SER A 65 12.48 18.61 11.45
N SER A 66 13.36 19.38 10.82
CA SER A 66 13.86 19.22 9.45
C SER A 66 14.57 17.88 9.15
N SER A 67 14.52 16.90 10.06
CA SER A 67 15.30 15.66 10.02
C SER A 67 14.46 14.37 10.05
N ILE A 68 13.12 14.43 10.16
CA ILE A 68 12.30 13.20 10.28
C ILE A 68 11.66 12.85 8.93
N ASN A 69 12.30 11.93 8.22
CA ASN A 69 11.72 11.31 7.03
C ASN A 69 10.53 10.41 7.39
N PRO A 70 9.48 10.33 6.55
CA PRO A 70 8.43 9.34 6.72
C PRO A 70 8.98 7.92 6.48
N ASN A 71 8.48 6.94 7.25
CA ASN A 71 8.89 5.54 7.09
C ASN A 71 8.18 4.84 5.93
N ASN A 72 7.01 5.35 5.53
CA ASN A 72 6.20 4.85 4.43
C ASN A 72 5.84 5.97 3.45
N ASP A 73 5.60 5.59 2.19
CA ASP A 73 5.09 6.46 1.13
C ASP A 73 3.57 6.66 1.27
N ILE A 74 2.87 5.65 1.80
CA ILE A 74 1.45 5.75 2.15
C ILE A 74 1.14 5.13 3.51
N TYR A 75 0.19 5.76 4.20
CA TYR A 75 -0.33 5.32 5.49
C TYR A 75 -1.82 4.97 5.35
N LEU A 76 -2.16 3.73 5.69
CA LEU A 76 -3.52 3.18 5.64
C LEU A 76 -4.20 3.31 7.01
N VAL A 77 -5.48 3.67 7.02
CA VAL A 77 -6.30 3.66 8.24
C VAL A 77 -6.66 2.22 8.58
N ASN A 78 -6.41 1.83 9.82
CA ASN A 78 -6.88 0.56 10.36
C ASN A 78 -8.27 0.77 10.97
N SER A 79 -9.32 0.55 10.18
CA SER A 79 -10.72 0.72 10.59
C SER A 79 -11.29 -0.42 11.44
N THR A 80 -10.49 -1.46 11.72
CA THR A 80 -10.87 -2.63 12.52
C THR A 80 -10.40 -2.50 13.97
N GLN A 81 -11.04 -3.23 14.90
CA GLN A 81 -10.60 -3.30 16.30
C GLN A 81 -9.23 -3.98 16.44
N SER A 82 -9.01 -5.06 15.68
CA SER A 82 -7.70 -5.71 15.56
C SER A 82 -6.74 -4.83 14.77
N LEU A 83 -5.49 -4.72 15.22
CA LEU A 83 -4.41 -4.04 14.51
C LEU A 83 -3.90 -4.90 13.34
N GLU A 84 -4.72 -5.02 12.30
CA GLU A 84 -4.43 -5.77 11.07
C GLU A 84 -3.25 -5.18 10.30
N ILE A 85 -3.12 -3.85 10.32
CA ILE A 85 -2.07 -3.15 9.60
C ILE A 85 -0.92 -2.76 10.56
N SER A 86 0.28 -3.33 10.37
CA SER A 86 1.50 -2.88 11.02
C SER A 86 1.95 -1.48 10.56
N LYS A 87 2.68 -0.77 11.43
CA LYS A 87 3.20 0.59 11.14
C LYS A 87 4.07 0.63 9.89
N GLU A 88 4.86 -0.41 9.66
CA GLU A 88 5.69 -0.64 8.49
C GLU A 88 5.33 -2.06 8.03
N HIS A 89 4.43 -2.19 7.05
CA HIS A 89 3.78 -3.47 6.78
C HIS A 89 4.49 -4.25 5.69
N PHE A 90 4.56 -3.66 4.49
CA PHE A 90 5.25 -4.25 3.36
C PHE A 90 5.80 -3.15 2.45
N GLN A 91 6.62 -3.55 1.48
CA GLN A 91 7.05 -2.70 0.39
C GLN A 91 6.96 -3.44 -0.94
N ILE A 92 6.85 -2.67 -2.01
CA ILE A 92 6.95 -3.14 -3.39
C ILE A 92 8.28 -2.63 -3.97
N GLU A 93 9.04 -3.53 -4.59
CA GLU A 93 10.30 -3.25 -5.28
C GLU A 93 10.14 -3.51 -6.78
N LYS A 94 10.89 -2.78 -7.61
CA LYS A 94 11.04 -3.07 -9.04
C LYS A 94 12.50 -3.45 -9.33
N LYS A 95 12.73 -4.59 -9.98
CA LYS A 95 14.06 -5.08 -10.42
C LYS A 95 13.92 -5.76 -11.77
N ASP A 96 14.80 -5.43 -12.73
CA ASP A 96 14.83 -6.04 -14.06
C ASP A 96 13.45 -6.08 -14.76
N ASN A 97 12.72 -4.96 -14.67
CA ASN A 97 11.34 -4.79 -15.15
C ASN A 97 10.28 -5.74 -14.53
N LYS A 98 10.60 -6.38 -13.40
CA LYS A 98 9.68 -7.19 -12.61
C LYS A 98 9.39 -6.53 -11.28
N TYR A 99 8.20 -6.79 -10.76
CA TYR A 99 7.76 -6.28 -9.47
C TYR A 99 7.85 -7.37 -8.42
N TYR A 100 8.20 -6.95 -7.21
CA TYR A 100 8.35 -7.84 -6.07
C TYR A 100 7.69 -7.23 -4.85
N ILE A 101 7.04 -8.06 -4.04
CA ILE A 101 6.52 -7.67 -2.73
C ILE A 101 7.39 -8.27 -1.63
N LYS A 102 7.57 -7.48 -0.57
CA LYS A 102 8.33 -7.86 0.61
C LYS A 102 7.61 -7.42 1.88
N ASP A 103 7.29 -8.38 2.73
CA ASP A 103 6.80 -8.09 4.08
C ASP A 103 7.92 -7.48 4.94
N ARG A 104 7.58 -6.47 5.75
CA ARG A 104 8.54 -5.70 6.56
C ARG A 104 8.50 -6.11 8.04
N ASN A 105 8.36 -7.42 8.29
CA ASN A 105 8.12 -8.00 9.61
C ASN A 105 6.81 -7.51 10.22
N SER A 106 5.74 -7.56 9.44
CA SER A 106 4.40 -7.24 9.94
C SER A 106 3.96 -8.26 10.99
N THR A 107 3.15 -7.81 11.94
CA THR A 107 2.74 -8.60 13.12
C THR A 107 1.83 -9.76 12.74
N LEU A 108 0.90 -9.53 11.81
CA LEU A 108 -0.10 -10.51 11.39
C LEU A 108 0.16 -11.08 9.99
N GLY A 109 1.22 -10.60 9.32
CA GLY A 109 1.65 -11.08 8.02
C GLY A 109 1.00 -10.39 6.84
N THR A 110 1.61 -10.59 5.68
CA THR A 110 1.05 -10.30 4.36
C THR A 110 0.79 -11.60 3.63
N LYS A 111 -0.29 -11.66 2.85
CA LYS A 111 -0.59 -12.76 1.95
C LYS A 111 -0.66 -12.26 0.51
N LEU A 112 -0.13 -13.07 -0.40
CA LEU A 112 -0.19 -12.85 -1.83
C LEU A 112 -1.02 -13.97 -2.44
N ASN A 113 -2.19 -13.63 -2.97
CA ASN A 113 -3.27 -14.56 -3.29
C ASN A 113 -3.54 -15.44 -2.05
N ASP A 114 -3.44 -16.76 -2.20
CA ASP A 114 -3.63 -17.72 -1.11
C ASP A 114 -2.34 -18.06 -0.33
N LYS A 115 -1.20 -17.47 -0.71
CA LYS A 115 0.11 -17.76 -0.11
C LYS A 115 0.48 -16.76 0.98
N GLU A 116 0.77 -17.25 2.18
CA GLU A 116 1.37 -16.42 3.24
C GLU A 116 2.83 -16.12 2.92
N ILE A 117 3.15 -14.82 2.82
CA ILE A 117 4.49 -14.32 2.45
C ILE A 117 5.15 -13.49 3.56
N GLY A 118 4.41 -13.20 4.65
CA GLY A 118 4.89 -12.48 5.83
C GLY A 118 4.74 -13.28 7.12
N LYS A 119 4.74 -12.59 8.28
CA LYS A 119 4.55 -13.11 9.65
C LYS A 119 5.74 -13.88 10.24
N GLN A 120 6.44 -14.66 9.43
CA GLN A 120 7.70 -15.29 9.84
C GLN A 120 8.88 -14.34 9.56
N LYS A 121 10.06 -14.55 10.18
CA LYS A 121 11.28 -13.78 9.89
C LYS A 121 11.87 -14.14 8.51
N ILE A 122 11.03 -14.08 7.48
CA ILE A 122 11.35 -14.37 6.10
C ILE A 122 11.63 -13.02 5.45
N ASN A 123 12.91 -12.75 5.18
CA ASN A 123 13.36 -11.51 4.56
C ASN A 123 13.47 -11.70 3.03
N GLU A 124 12.45 -12.28 2.42
CA GLU A 124 12.45 -12.65 1.00
C GLU A 124 11.57 -11.72 0.16
N ASN A 125 11.91 -11.62 -1.12
CA ASN A 125 11.11 -10.94 -2.13
C ASN A 125 10.28 -11.97 -2.88
N PHE A 126 8.99 -11.72 -3.01
CA PHE A 126 8.08 -12.58 -3.77
C PHE A 126 7.71 -11.88 -5.07
N LEU A 127 7.72 -12.61 -6.19
CA LEU A 127 7.31 -12.07 -7.48
C LEU A 127 5.85 -11.61 -7.40
N LEU A 128 5.58 -10.42 -7.92
CA LEU A 128 4.26 -9.80 -7.95
C LEU A 128 3.87 -9.57 -9.40
N ASN A 129 2.80 -10.23 -9.84
CA ASN A 129 2.33 -10.20 -11.22
C ASN A 129 1.07 -9.35 -11.34
N ASP A 130 0.79 -8.87 -12.55
CA ASP A 130 -0.44 -8.16 -12.86
C ASP A 130 -1.68 -8.99 -12.47
N GLY A 131 -2.61 -8.35 -11.76
CA GLY A 131 -3.83 -8.97 -11.27
C GLY A 131 -3.74 -9.66 -9.91
N ASP A 132 -2.54 -9.84 -9.35
CA ASP A 132 -2.35 -10.49 -8.05
C ASP A 132 -3.07 -9.74 -6.91
N ILE A 133 -3.58 -10.49 -5.93
CA ILE A 133 -4.27 -9.95 -4.76
C ILE A 133 -3.34 -9.94 -3.56
N ILE A 134 -3.15 -8.76 -2.97
CA ILE A 134 -2.40 -8.57 -1.74
C ILE A 134 -3.40 -8.43 -0.59
N LYS A 135 -3.32 -9.32 0.39
CA LYS A 135 -4.09 -9.28 1.62
C LYS A 135 -3.20 -8.94 2.81
N ILE A 136 -3.60 -7.93 3.58
CA ILE A 136 -2.86 -7.40 4.73
C ILE A 136 -3.42 -7.99 6.02
N GLY A 137 -2.58 -8.51 6.90
CA GLY A 137 -2.97 -8.96 8.24
C GLY A 137 -3.46 -10.41 8.32
N SER A 138 -4.35 -10.65 9.30
CA SER A 138 -4.82 -11.97 9.71
C SER A 138 -5.61 -12.72 8.62
N ASN A 139 -5.96 -13.98 8.87
CA ASN A 139 -6.78 -14.76 7.94
C ASN A 139 -8.18 -14.18 7.77
N ASN A 140 -8.70 -13.51 8.80
CA ASN A 140 -10.03 -12.89 8.78
C ASN A 140 -9.98 -11.42 8.34
N SER A 141 -8.79 -10.88 8.08
CA SER A 141 -8.65 -9.51 7.60
C SER A 141 -9.35 -9.34 6.25
N GLU A 142 -10.03 -8.21 6.10
CA GLU A 142 -10.65 -7.82 4.85
C GLU A 142 -9.80 -6.80 4.09
N PHE A 143 -8.63 -6.41 4.55
CA PHE A 143 -7.77 -5.48 3.82
C PHE A 143 -7.14 -6.15 2.58
N GLN A 144 -7.81 -6.08 1.44
CA GLN A 144 -7.35 -6.67 0.18
C GLN A 144 -7.24 -5.62 -0.93
N PHE A 145 -6.14 -5.72 -1.68
CA PHE A 145 -5.81 -4.83 -2.78
C PHE A 145 -5.39 -5.67 -3.99
N GLN A 146 -5.90 -5.32 -5.17
CA GLN A 146 -5.44 -5.90 -6.43
C GLN A 146 -4.29 -5.07 -6.98
N PHE A 147 -3.19 -5.73 -7.33
CA PHE A 147 -2.05 -5.12 -7.99
C PHE A 147 -2.28 -5.08 -9.50
N LEU A 148 -2.14 -3.90 -10.11
CA LEU A 148 -2.30 -3.72 -11.55
C LEU A 148 -1.12 -2.93 -12.13
N ILE A 149 -0.58 -3.42 -13.24
CA ILE A 149 0.44 -2.75 -14.04
C ILE A 149 -0.28 -1.97 -15.15
N LEU A 150 -0.06 -0.66 -15.23
CA LEU A 150 -0.71 0.19 -16.24
C LEU A 150 0.27 0.72 -17.30
N LYS A 151 1.58 0.57 -17.05
CA LYS A 151 2.66 0.81 -18.02
C LYS A 151 3.62 -0.37 -18.04
N ASP A 152 3.85 -0.89 -19.23
CA ASP A 152 4.87 -1.91 -19.53
C ASP A 152 6.16 -1.27 -20.06
#